data_AF-A0A645EK23-F1
#
_entry.id   AF-A0A645EK23-F1
#
_cell.length_a   1.000
_cell.length_b   1.000
_cell.length_c   1.000
_cell.angle_alpha   90.00
_cell.angle_beta   90.00
_cell.angle_gamma   90.00
#
_symmetry.space_group_name_H-M   'P 1'
#
loop_
_entity.id
_entity.type
_entity.pdbx_description
1 polymer ?
#
loop_
_entity_poly.entity_id
_entity_poly.type
_entity_poly.pdbx_seq_one_letter_code
_entity_poly.pdbx_strand_id
1 'polypeptide(L)'
;MANPKGLFADTRLFMFCGGSIFRSMHGVSRSIMDRAAFEKLYNYYVYTFGMEPIAKWFRDKAFDAFFQMILPERFQTQRESFFERIGEKIRGIVLAQDVVIPYHGVQEALGIKNTEVRIELLDFPYPYSHENPFPVNLKDVSSVDRSFMNVFSQAAGFLE
;
A
#
# COMPACT_ATOMS: atom_id res chain seq x y z
N MET A 1 -11.49 -6.45 0.51
CA MET A 1 -12.49 -6.18 1.57
C MET A 1 -13.93 -6.15 1.06
N ALA A 2 -14.30 -5.27 0.13
CA ALA A 2 -15.70 -5.14 -0.31
C ALA A 2 -16.31 -6.40 -0.96
N ASN A 3 -15.50 -7.14 -1.72
CA ASN A 3 -15.81 -8.42 -2.37
C ASN A 3 -17.28 -8.63 -2.83
N PRO A 4 -17.84 -7.71 -3.65
CA PRO A 4 -19.20 -7.86 -4.13
C PRO A 4 -19.35 -9.17 -4.88
N LYS A 5 -20.40 -9.94 -4.56
CA LYS A 5 -20.71 -11.26 -5.17
C LYS A 5 -19.57 -12.29 -5.09
N GLY A 6 -18.58 -12.10 -4.23
CA GLY A 6 -17.46 -13.02 -4.13
C GLY A 6 -16.45 -12.94 -5.29
N LEU A 7 -16.46 -11.87 -6.09
CA LEU A 7 -15.60 -11.72 -7.29
C LEU A 7 -14.09 -11.86 -7.02
N PHE A 8 -13.64 -11.63 -5.79
CA PHE A 8 -12.24 -11.73 -5.38
C PHE A 8 -11.99 -12.89 -4.41
N ALA A 9 -12.89 -13.87 -4.34
CA ALA A 9 -12.76 -14.99 -3.41
C ALA A 9 -11.48 -15.80 -3.65
N ASP A 10 -11.10 -16.02 -4.92
CA ASP A 10 -9.97 -16.88 -5.30
C ASP A 10 -8.76 -16.11 -5.82
N THR A 11 -8.77 -14.78 -5.73
CA THR A 11 -7.66 -13.94 -6.19
C THR A 11 -6.54 -13.88 -5.16
N ARG A 12 -5.30 -13.79 -5.64
CA ARG A 12 -4.11 -13.45 -4.85
C ARG A 12 -3.70 -12.00 -5.12
N LEU A 13 -3.06 -11.37 -4.14
CA LEU A 13 -2.58 -9.99 -4.20
C LEU A 13 -1.08 -9.97 -3.88
N PHE A 14 -0.28 -9.53 -4.86
CA PHE A 14 1.11 -9.14 -4.64
C PHE A 14 1.22 -7.62 -4.67
N MET A 15 1.87 -7.03 -3.66
CA MET A 15 2.08 -5.57 -3.57
C MET A 15 3.57 -5.25 -3.66
N PHE A 16 3.96 -4.34 -4.55
CA PHE A 16 5.31 -3.79 -4.57
C PHE A 16 5.23 -2.28 -4.36
N CYS A 17 5.90 -1.76 -3.33
CA CYS A 17 5.78 -0.36 -2.88
C CYS A 17 4.31 0.07 -2.77
N GLY A 18 3.47 -0.71 -2.08
CA GLY A 18 2.05 -0.44 -1.93
C GLY A 18 1.48 -0.96 -0.62
N GLY A 19 0.17 -0.79 -0.42
CA GLY A 19 -0.55 -1.35 0.74
C GLY A 19 -0.51 -0.51 2.02
N SER A 20 0.00 0.72 1.96
CA SER A 20 0.00 1.64 3.12
C SER A 20 -1.40 2.16 3.43
N ILE A 21 -1.65 2.48 4.71
CA ILE A 21 -2.81 3.26 5.13
C ILE A 21 -2.68 4.68 4.58
N PHE A 22 -3.76 5.27 4.07
CA PHE A 22 -3.69 6.56 3.37
C PHE A 22 -3.06 7.67 4.22
N ARG A 23 -3.39 7.72 5.52
CA ARG A 23 -2.89 8.72 6.48
C ARG A 23 -1.37 8.85 6.50
N SER A 24 -0.67 7.76 6.24
CA SER A 24 0.78 7.64 6.38
C SER A 24 1.50 7.68 5.04
N MET A 25 0.75 7.82 3.94
CA MET A 25 1.31 8.05 2.61
C MET A 25 1.82 9.49 2.48
N HIS A 26 2.93 9.68 1.75
CA HIS A 26 3.44 11.00 1.37
C HIS A 26 3.53 11.14 -0.15
N GLY A 27 2.40 11.50 -0.78
CA GLY A 27 2.29 11.59 -2.24
C GLY A 27 2.91 12.83 -2.89
N VAL A 28 3.68 13.65 -2.15
CA VAL A 28 4.28 14.87 -2.72
C VAL A 28 5.54 14.49 -3.50
N SER A 29 5.48 14.65 -4.81
CA SER A 29 6.66 14.47 -5.67
C SER A 29 6.45 15.12 -7.03
N ARG A 30 7.54 15.31 -7.80
CA ARG A 30 7.46 15.85 -9.16
C ARG A 30 6.58 14.99 -10.08
N SER A 31 6.56 13.68 -9.86
CA SER A 31 5.88 12.72 -10.74
C SER A 31 4.53 12.25 -10.22
N ILE A 32 4.21 12.50 -8.94
CA ILE A 32 2.95 12.06 -8.31
C ILE A 32 1.97 13.22 -8.20
N MET A 33 2.31 14.21 -7.36
CA MET A 33 1.42 15.32 -7.04
C MET A 33 2.19 16.49 -6.44
N ASP A 34 1.80 17.71 -6.80
CA ASP A 34 2.31 18.89 -6.11
C ASP A 34 1.79 18.95 -4.66
N ARG A 35 2.46 19.77 -3.85
CA ARG A 35 2.16 19.89 -2.43
C ARG A 35 0.75 20.42 -2.15
N ALA A 36 0.26 21.38 -2.92
CA ALA A 36 -1.04 22.01 -2.67
C ALA A 36 -2.19 21.03 -2.96
N ALA A 37 -2.09 20.26 -4.05
CA ALA A 37 -3.04 19.21 -4.38
C ALA A 37 -3.01 18.09 -3.33
N PHE A 38 -1.81 17.67 -2.88
CA PHE A 38 -1.67 16.64 -1.84
C PHE A 38 -2.31 17.09 -0.52
N GLU A 39 -1.96 18.28 -0.02
CA GLU A 39 -2.51 18.84 1.22
C GLU A 39 -4.05 18.93 1.15
N LYS A 40 -4.62 19.32 0.00
CA LYS A 40 -6.07 19.41 -0.17
C LYS A 40 -6.76 18.04 -0.11
N LEU A 41 -6.24 17.05 -0.82
CA LEU A 41 -6.79 15.69 -0.78
C LEU A 41 -6.62 15.04 0.59
N TYR A 42 -5.44 15.20 1.17
CA TYR A 42 -5.12 14.69 2.48
C TYR A 42 -6.09 15.22 3.53
N ASN A 43 -6.28 16.54 3.57
CA ASN A 43 -7.19 17.17 4.51
C ASN A 43 -8.64 16.70 4.32
N TYR A 44 -9.08 16.55 3.06
CA TYR A 44 -10.42 16.05 2.78
C TYR A 44 -10.62 14.62 3.29
N TYR A 45 -9.77 13.67 2.91
CA TYR A 45 -9.98 12.27 3.28
C TYR A 45 -9.79 12.00 4.78
N VAL A 46 -8.80 12.65 5.39
CA VAL A 46 -8.50 12.47 6.81
C VAL A 46 -9.56 13.12 7.70
N TYR A 47 -9.94 14.37 7.41
CA TYR A 47 -10.75 15.16 8.35
C TYR A 47 -12.21 15.35 7.94
N THR A 48 -12.58 15.15 6.67
CA THR A 48 -13.93 15.43 6.17
C THR A 48 -14.67 14.19 5.67
N PHE A 49 -14.01 13.32 4.89
CA PHE A 49 -14.63 12.20 4.23
C PHE A 49 -15.27 11.23 5.22
N GLY A 50 -16.55 10.93 5.03
CA GLY A 50 -17.38 10.06 5.86
C GLY A 50 -17.94 10.72 7.12
N MET A 51 -17.55 11.97 7.42
CA MET A 51 -18.07 12.80 8.51
C MET A 51 -18.83 14.02 8.00
N GLU A 52 -19.20 14.06 6.72
CA GLU A 52 -19.95 15.19 6.18
C GLU A 52 -21.34 15.31 6.83
N PRO A 53 -21.80 16.54 7.16
CA PRO A 53 -23.06 16.77 7.88
C PRO A 53 -24.29 16.37 7.07
N ILE A 54 -24.16 16.30 5.74
CA ILE A 54 -25.18 15.80 4.83
C ILE A 54 -24.61 14.52 4.21
N ALA A 55 -25.41 13.46 4.16
CA ALA A 55 -25.03 12.21 3.50
C ALA A 55 -24.80 12.46 2.00
N LYS A 56 -23.55 12.72 1.63
CA LYS A 56 -23.14 12.94 0.23
C LYS A 56 -22.96 11.64 -0.54
N TRP A 57 -22.70 10.55 0.18
CA TRP A 57 -22.25 9.28 -0.41
C TRP A 57 -23.23 8.15 -0.11
N PHE A 58 -23.48 7.31 -1.12
CA PHE A 58 -24.08 6.01 -0.90
C PHE A 58 -23.08 5.14 -0.14
N ARG A 59 -23.43 4.76 1.10
CA ARG A 59 -22.57 3.98 1.99
C ARG A 59 -22.78 2.50 1.73
N ASP A 60 -22.01 1.94 0.81
CA ASP A 60 -21.97 0.51 0.52
C ASP A 60 -20.69 -0.15 1.05
N LYS A 61 -20.53 -1.44 0.76
CA LYS A 61 -19.35 -2.20 1.19
C LYS A 61 -18.05 -1.67 0.57
N ALA A 62 -18.10 -1.02 -0.59
CA ALA A 62 -16.92 -0.42 -1.22
C ALA A 62 -16.52 0.86 -0.48
N PHE A 63 -17.51 1.70 -0.14
CA PHE A 63 -17.30 2.85 0.75
C PHE A 63 -16.67 2.41 2.07
N ASP A 64 -17.26 1.43 2.75
CA ASP A 64 -16.76 0.97 4.05
C ASP A 64 -15.34 0.40 3.94
N ALA A 65 -15.06 -0.38 2.89
CA ALA A 65 -13.71 -0.92 2.65
C ALA A 65 -12.68 0.19 2.44
N PHE A 66 -13.02 1.21 1.65
CA PHE A 66 -12.13 2.34 1.41
C PHE A 66 -11.97 3.19 2.69
N PHE A 67 -13.06 3.48 3.39
CA PHE A 67 -13.07 4.29 4.61
C PHE A 67 -12.17 3.73 5.71
N GLN A 68 -12.12 2.39 5.85
CA GLN A 68 -11.26 1.66 6.77
C GLN A 68 -9.76 1.77 6.44
N MET A 69 -9.40 2.02 5.18
CA MET A 69 -8.01 2.16 4.74
C MET A 69 -7.50 3.60 4.81
N ILE A 70 -8.30 4.54 5.30
CA ILE A 70 -7.90 5.95 5.38
C ILE A 70 -7.08 6.25 6.63
N LEU A 71 -7.58 5.82 7.79
CA LEU A 71 -6.98 6.09 9.10
C LEU A 71 -6.71 4.77 9.84
N PRO A 72 -5.58 4.65 10.56
CA PRO A 72 -5.27 3.46 11.35
C PRO A 72 -6.39 3.11 12.33
N GLU A 73 -6.99 4.11 12.97
CA GLU A 73 -7.97 3.93 14.05
C GLU A 73 -9.35 3.48 13.54
N ARG A 74 -9.63 3.66 12.24
CA ARG A 74 -10.94 3.32 11.65
C ARG A 74 -11.08 1.81 11.49
N PHE A 75 -11.90 1.21 12.37
CA PHE A 75 -12.20 -0.23 12.37
C PHE A 75 -10.95 -1.11 12.34
N GLN A 76 -9.94 -0.72 13.12
CA GLN A 76 -8.63 -1.36 13.13
C GLN A 76 -8.73 -2.88 13.29
N THR A 77 -9.45 -3.36 14.31
CA THR A 77 -9.61 -4.79 14.57
C THR A 77 -10.25 -5.51 13.37
N GLN A 78 -11.30 -4.94 12.78
CA GLN A 78 -11.97 -5.54 11.62
C GLN A 78 -11.04 -5.60 10.40
N ARG A 79 -10.28 -4.53 10.16
CA ARG A 79 -9.32 -4.43 9.05
C ARG A 79 -8.17 -5.42 9.22
N GLU A 80 -7.53 -5.45 10.38
CA GLU A 80 -6.42 -6.37 10.66
C GLU A 80 -6.88 -7.85 10.63
N SER A 81 -8.04 -8.16 11.22
CA SER A 81 -8.62 -9.51 11.12
C SER A 81 -8.99 -9.91 9.70
N PHE A 82 -9.37 -8.95 8.84
CA PHE A 82 -9.57 -9.22 7.41
C PHE A 82 -8.26 -9.64 6.76
N PHE A 83 -7.18 -8.89 6.97
CA PHE A 83 -5.87 -9.19 6.39
C PHE A 83 -5.25 -10.48 6.93
N GLU A 84 -5.45 -10.79 8.21
CA GLU A 84 -5.02 -12.07 8.80
C GLU A 84 -5.73 -13.25 8.10
N ARG A 85 -7.06 -13.17 7.92
CA ARG A 85 -7.85 -14.23 7.28
C ARG A 85 -7.45 -14.50 5.82
N ILE A 86 -7.05 -13.46 5.08
CA ILE A 86 -6.62 -13.63 3.68
C ILE A 86 -5.09 -13.65 3.53
N GLY A 87 -4.34 -13.78 4.63
CA GLY A 87 -2.89 -13.61 4.65
C GLY A 87 -2.14 -14.58 3.72
N GLU A 88 -2.64 -15.80 3.51
CA GLU A 88 -2.04 -16.73 2.53
C GLU A 88 -2.20 -16.26 1.07
N LYS A 89 -3.17 -15.38 0.80
CA LYS A 89 -3.43 -14.76 -0.50
C LYS A 89 -2.79 -13.38 -0.64
N ILE A 90 -1.99 -12.95 0.35
CA ILE A 90 -1.24 -11.69 0.31
C ILE A 90 0.25 -11.93 0.44
N ARG A 91 1.01 -11.30 -0.45
CA ARG A 91 2.44 -11.05 -0.28
C ARG A 91 2.75 -9.63 -0.71
N GLY A 92 3.87 -9.11 -0.24
CA GLY A 92 4.35 -7.84 -0.75
C GLY A 92 5.80 -7.56 -0.40
N ILE A 93 6.34 -6.55 -1.06
CA ILE A 93 7.67 -6.02 -0.87
C ILE A 93 7.54 -4.51 -0.71
N VAL A 94 8.16 -3.97 0.34
CA VAL A 94 8.29 -2.53 0.59
C VAL A 94 9.77 -2.18 0.60
N LEU A 95 10.11 -0.98 0.13
CA LEU A 95 11.48 -0.51 0.15
C LEU A 95 11.74 0.35 1.39
N ALA A 96 12.88 0.14 2.03
CA ALA A 96 13.25 0.78 3.29
C ALA A 96 13.31 2.31 3.19
N GLN A 97 13.74 2.84 2.05
CA GLN A 97 13.86 4.28 1.79
C GLN A 97 12.62 4.87 1.07
N ASP A 98 11.53 4.10 0.96
CA ASP A 98 10.28 4.61 0.36
C ASP A 98 9.59 5.62 1.30
N VAL A 99 9.63 6.89 0.89
CA VAL A 99 8.96 7.98 1.61
C VAL A 99 7.48 8.10 1.25
N VAL A 100 7.06 7.61 0.08
CA VAL A 100 5.68 7.71 -0.42
C VAL A 100 4.80 6.65 0.22
N ILE A 101 5.27 5.41 0.24
CA ILE A 101 4.63 4.25 0.89
C ILE A 101 5.61 3.74 1.97
N PRO A 102 5.65 4.39 3.14
CA PRO A 102 6.58 3.98 4.17
C PRO A 102 6.12 2.68 4.84
N TYR A 103 7.09 1.86 5.27
CA TYR A 103 6.83 0.55 5.89
C TYR A 103 5.90 0.63 7.11
N HIS A 104 6.04 1.66 7.96
CA HIS A 104 5.16 1.85 9.11
C HIS A 104 3.68 2.05 8.70
N GLY A 105 3.43 2.71 7.56
CA GLY A 105 2.06 2.87 7.06
C GLY A 105 1.45 1.56 6.57
N VAL A 106 2.27 0.62 6.10
CA VAL A 106 1.84 -0.76 5.79
C VAL A 106 1.57 -1.54 7.08
N GLN A 107 2.38 -1.35 8.13
CA GLN A 107 2.11 -1.91 9.46
C GLN A 107 0.79 -1.41 10.05
N GLU A 108 0.49 -0.12 9.91
CA GLU A 108 -0.78 0.46 10.37
C GLU A 108 -1.99 -0.07 9.57
N ALA A 109 -1.81 -0.40 8.29
CA ALA A 109 -2.87 -0.97 7.46
C ALA A 109 -3.15 -2.44 7.80
N LEU A 110 -2.12 -3.29 7.78
CA LEU A 110 -2.25 -4.75 7.88
C LEU A 110 -2.20 -5.27 9.32
N GLY A 111 -1.62 -4.48 10.24
CA GLY A 111 -1.24 -4.90 11.59
C GLY A 111 0.18 -5.46 11.61
N ILE A 112 0.95 -5.14 12.67
CA ILE A 112 2.39 -5.46 12.79
C ILE A 112 2.68 -6.93 12.49
N LYS A 113 1.98 -7.84 13.17
CA LYS A 113 2.16 -9.30 13.01
C LYS A 113 1.91 -9.76 11.57
N ASN A 114 0.88 -9.23 10.91
CA ASN A 114 0.59 -9.59 9.53
C ASN A 114 1.66 -9.05 8.59
N THR A 115 2.12 -7.82 8.80
CA THR A 115 3.16 -7.22 7.98
C THR A 115 4.47 -7.99 8.08
N GLU A 116 4.94 -8.32 9.29
CA GLU A 116 6.18 -9.06 9.50
C GLU A 116 6.20 -10.45 8.84
N VAL A 117 5.03 -11.09 8.71
CA VAL A 117 4.91 -12.43 8.11
C VAL A 117 4.74 -12.36 6.59
N ARG A 118 4.11 -11.30 6.07
CA ARG A 118 3.62 -11.26 4.68
C ARG A 118 4.35 -10.26 3.78
N ILE A 119 5.03 -9.29 4.38
CA ILE A 119 5.66 -8.17 3.69
C ILE A 119 7.17 -8.22 3.94
N GLU A 120 7.93 -8.36 2.86
CA GLU A 120 9.39 -8.25 2.89
C GLU A 120 9.80 -6.77 2.85
N LEU A 121 10.75 -6.40 3.69
CA LEU A 121 11.38 -5.07 3.67
C LEU A 121 12.74 -5.19 2.99
N LEU A 122 12.89 -4.57 1.82
CA LEU A 122 14.14 -4.57 1.08
C LEU A 122 14.82 -3.20 1.14
N ASP A 123 16.15 -3.22 1.17
CA ASP A 123 16.97 -2.03 0.95
C ASP A 123 17.96 -2.33 -0.18
N PHE A 124 17.79 -1.67 -1.33
CA PHE A 124 18.66 -1.92 -2.47
C PHE A 124 20.03 -1.27 -2.27
N PRO A 125 21.11 -1.86 -2.82
CA PRO A 125 22.48 -1.38 -2.63
C PRO A 125 22.84 -0.18 -3.55
N TYR A 126 21.85 0.60 -3.95
CA TYR A 126 22.00 1.75 -4.84
C TYR A 126 20.95 2.82 -4.53
N PRO A 127 21.11 4.08 -4.96
CA PRO A 127 20.08 5.09 -4.77
C PRO A 127 18.80 4.75 -5.54
N TYR A 128 17.67 4.74 -4.85
CA TYR A 128 16.35 4.52 -5.44
C TYR A 128 15.32 5.49 -4.86
N SER A 129 14.18 5.61 -5.53
CA SER A 129 12.98 6.25 -4.97
C SER A 129 11.75 5.40 -5.26
N HIS A 130 10.61 5.76 -4.66
CA HIS A 130 9.33 5.13 -4.96
C HIS A 130 9.02 5.10 -6.46
N GLU A 131 9.24 6.22 -7.14
CA GLU A 131 8.91 6.39 -8.56
C GLU A 131 9.96 5.79 -9.49
N ASN A 132 11.17 5.52 -8.98
CA ASN A 132 12.25 4.93 -9.74
C ASN A 132 13.01 3.89 -8.90
N PRO A 133 12.38 2.74 -8.58
CA PRO A 133 12.99 1.70 -7.76
C PRO A 133 14.12 0.95 -8.50
N PHE A 134 14.11 1.00 -9.83
CA PHE A 134 15.07 0.34 -10.73
C PHE A 134 15.65 1.36 -11.73
N PRO A 135 16.52 2.27 -11.29
CA PRO A 135 17.05 3.36 -12.13
C PRO A 135 17.96 2.84 -13.26
N VAL A 136 17.66 3.22 -14.50
CA VAL A 136 18.41 2.81 -15.70
C VAL A 136 19.71 3.61 -15.95
N ASN A 137 19.90 4.74 -15.26
CA ASN A 137 21.02 5.65 -15.48
C ASN A 137 22.21 5.39 -14.53
N LEU A 138 22.18 4.30 -13.76
CA LEU A 138 23.26 3.95 -12.85
C LEU A 138 24.38 3.19 -13.56
N LYS A 139 25.60 3.36 -13.07
CA LYS A 139 26.76 2.59 -13.55
C LYS A 139 26.65 1.11 -13.20
N ASP A 140 26.07 0.79 -12.04
CA ASP A 140 25.88 -0.59 -11.58
C ASP A 140 24.54 -1.16 -12.06
N VAL A 141 24.46 -1.44 -13.35
CA VAL A 141 23.30 -2.08 -14.00
C VAL A 141 23.05 -3.47 -13.41
N SER A 142 24.12 -4.18 -13.04
CA SER A 142 24.03 -5.57 -12.55
C SER A 142 23.27 -5.70 -11.23
N SER A 143 23.47 -4.77 -10.30
CA SER A 143 22.72 -4.74 -9.04
C SER A 143 21.26 -4.36 -9.28
N VAL A 144 20.99 -3.42 -10.19
CA VAL A 144 19.62 -3.02 -10.54
C VAL A 144 18.84 -4.19 -11.13
N ASP A 145 19.42 -4.88 -12.12
CA ASP A 145 18.79 -6.05 -12.75
C ASP A 145 18.55 -7.18 -11.73
N ARG A 146 19.50 -7.42 -10.83
CA ARG A 146 19.35 -8.43 -9.77
C ARG A 146 18.19 -8.09 -8.84
N SER A 147 18.09 -6.85 -8.40
CA SER A 147 16.98 -6.39 -7.55
C SER A 147 15.64 -6.49 -8.27
N PHE A 148 15.58 -6.10 -9.55
CA PHE A 148 14.38 -6.23 -10.37
C PHE A 148 13.94 -7.69 -10.48
N MET A 149 14.88 -8.58 -10.84
CA MET A 149 14.60 -10.01 -10.95
C MET A 149 14.20 -10.61 -9.61
N ASN A 150 14.80 -10.19 -8.50
CA ASN A 150 14.40 -10.64 -7.16
C ASN A 150 12.94 -10.29 -6.86
N VAL A 151 12.53 -9.04 -7.08
CA VAL A 151 11.15 -8.59 -6.81
C VAL A 151 10.13 -9.32 -7.70
N PHE A 152 10.37 -9.35 -9.01
CA PHE A 152 9.35 -9.85 -9.94
C PHE A 152 9.34 -11.37 -10.09
N SER A 153 10.43 -12.08 -9.78
CA SER A 153 10.39 -13.55 -9.68
C SER A 153 9.55 -14.02 -8.49
N GLN A 154 9.64 -13.32 -7.34
CA GLN A 154 8.76 -13.56 -6.20
C GLN A 154 7.29 -13.27 -6.54
N ALA A 155 7.02 -12.16 -7.23
CA ALA A 155 5.68 -11.81 -7.68
C ALA A 155 5.10 -12.88 -8.62
N ALA A 156 5.87 -13.31 -9.62
CA ALA A 156 5.46 -14.34 -10.56
C ALA A 156 5.16 -15.66 -9.84
N GLY A 157 6.10 -16.17 -9.03
CA GLY A 157 5.93 -17.43 -8.31
C GLY A 157 4.79 -17.41 -7.29
N PHE A 158 4.42 -16.24 -6.76
CA PHE A 158 3.27 -16.11 -5.86
C PHE A 158 1.92 -16.08 -6.59
N LEU A 159 1.88 -15.52 -7.81
CA LEU A 159 0.66 -15.31 -8.57
C LEU A 159 0.28 -16.48 -9.48
N GLU A 160 1.21 -17.41 -9.72
CA GLU A 160 0.96 -18.73 -10.34
C GLU A 160 0.05 -19.64 -9.48
#